data_AF-A0A5E7N748-F1
#
_entry.id   AF-A0A5E7N748-F1
#
_cell.length_a   1.000
_cell.length_b   1.000
_cell.length_c   1.000
_cell.angle_alpha   90.00
_cell.angle_beta   90.00
_cell.angle_gamma   90.00
#
_symmetry.space_group_name_H-M   'P 1'
#
loop_
_entity.id
_entity.type
_entity.pdbx_description
1 polymer ?
#
loop_
_entity_poly.entity_id
_entity_poly.type
_entity_poly.pdbx_seq_one_letter_code
_entity_poly.pdbx_strand_id
1 'polypeptide(L)'
;MSVCVLLFIQQAMAAGMDCTKAANAVENTVCANKSLYEVDAQMGAIYRDLFKASGPAQAELKRAQRLWLKARNACAEDVSCLDQQYRERLQALHAQWQAAVAYQPDDLDKQALDDLQKRIQAASKDDPEFALDRVLAALTVKTPAGGFHGEASAEDSLITHFPTSQPEGVGADEWRALTASRINDAAETGLTSYTLRDLDGDGQRDLIVNTYAGGTGLFTYVETWRRDGERFIKRSVEPDSSLFYTNDRGANQSVDWINLRGKTYAAYRNSEYGVDRVYLLNPLKINVQVPTVTIRYRYALDVPALQHKDDGNSTFELEPDLHRALNQAVAKVTETAAIPSKEPLCPIPATGAGENDYYSFGPAHYSIEKVADLPVFIGNDCYIGALIDWFGSYSEKNGLFAQLALRKPDSEDGSLTYSVYGHRHIIDVSTSTGQIDLNEG
;
A
#
# COMPACT_ATOMS: atom_id res chain seq x y z
N MET A 1 41.93 50.08 -19.66
CA MET A 1 40.80 49.26 -20.14
C MET A 1 41.34 47.93 -20.62
N SER A 2 41.05 46.83 -19.93
CA SER A 2 41.01 45.52 -20.58
C SER A 2 40.18 44.58 -19.70
N VAL A 3 39.10 44.10 -20.28
CA VAL A 3 37.97 43.44 -19.65
C VAL A 3 38.34 42.00 -19.29
N CYS A 4 38.00 41.63 -18.05
CA CYS A 4 38.07 40.30 -17.49
C CYS A 4 37.04 39.41 -18.20
N VAL A 5 37.47 38.40 -18.97
CA VAL A 5 36.58 37.37 -19.52
C VAL A 5 36.49 36.24 -18.50
N LEU A 6 35.43 36.27 -17.71
CA LEU A 6 34.95 35.13 -16.92
C LEU A 6 34.41 34.07 -17.88
N LEU A 7 35.23 33.07 -18.19
CA LEU A 7 34.75 31.80 -18.73
C LEU A 7 34.01 31.07 -17.60
N PHE A 8 32.71 31.33 -17.47
CA PHE A 8 31.81 30.40 -16.81
C PHE A 8 31.76 29.14 -17.67
N ILE A 9 32.55 28.14 -17.29
CA ILE A 9 32.36 26.77 -17.75
C ILE A 9 31.04 26.31 -17.13
N GLN A 10 29.93 26.57 -17.80
CA GLN A 10 28.71 25.81 -17.61
C GLN A 10 29.00 24.39 -18.10
N GLN A 11 29.55 23.56 -17.23
CA GLN A 11 29.28 22.12 -17.33
C GLN A 11 27.80 21.94 -16.96
N ALA A 12 26.93 22.26 -17.91
CA ALA A 12 25.60 21.69 -17.92
C ALA A 12 25.82 20.19 -18.05
N MET A 13 25.66 19.46 -16.95
CA MET A 13 25.40 18.03 -16.99
C MET A 13 24.19 17.88 -17.94
N ALA A 14 24.45 17.49 -19.18
CA ALA A 14 23.41 17.36 -20.20
C ALA A 14 22.50 16.19 -19.80
N ALA A 15 21.49 16.50 -18.99
CA ALA A 15 20.47 15.55 -18.61
C ALA A 15 19.60 15.20 -19.85
N GLY A 16 19.37 16.18 -20.73
CA GLY A 16 18.65 16.07 -22.01
C GLY A 16 19.51 16.35 -23.25
N MET A 17 18.87 16.67 -24.37
CA MET A 17 19.52 16.89 -25.66
C MET A 17 20.51 18.06 -25.66
N ASP A 18 21.56 17.96 -26.47
CA ASP A 18 22.54 19.05 -26.64
C ASP A 18 21.97 20.13 -27.56
N CYS A 19 21.46 21.21 -26.97
CA CYS A 19 20.83 22.30 -27.71
C CYS A 19 21.77 23.04 -28.68
N THR A 20 23.09 22.90 -28.52
CA THR A 20 24.05 23.44 -29.51
C THR A 20 24.06 22.64 -30.81
N LYS A 21 23.47 21.44 -30.81
CA LYS A 21 23.38 20.51 -31.94
C LYS A 21 21.96 20.36 -32.49
N ALA A 22 21.01 21.20 -32.05
CA ALA A 22 19.65 21.18 -32.56
C ALA A 22 19.64 21.38 -34.09
N ALA A 23 19.06 20.43 -34.81
CA ALA A 23 19.18 20.33 -36.27
C ALA A 23 17.85 20.46 -37.02
N ASN A 24 16.71 20.44 -36.30
CA ASN A 24 15.38 20.54 -36.89
C ASN A 24 14.44 21.42 -36.05
N ALA A 25 13.29 21.77 -36.62
CA ALA A 25 12.29 22.64 -35.99
C ALA A 25 11.87 22.14 -34.59
N VAL A 26 11.63 20.83 -34.46
CA VAL A 26 11.24 20.19 -33.19
C VAL A 26 12.32 20.37 -32.12
N GLU A 27 13.58 20.09 -32.46
CA GLU A 27 14.71 20.24 -31.53
C GLU A 27 14.93 21.69 -31.12
N ASN A 28 14.76 22.63 -32.04
CA ASN A 28 14.80 24.06 -31.72
C ASN A 28 13.65 24.46 -30.78
N THR A 29 12.43 23.95 -31.01
CA THR A 29 11.28 24.18 -30.12
C THR A 29 11.50 23.61 -28.72
N VAL A 30 12.02 22.38 -28.61
CA VAL A 30 12.37 21.76 -27.32
C VAL A 30 13.40 22.61 -26.58
N CYS A 31 14.45 23.07 -27.26
CA CYS A 31 15.49 23.90 -26.65
C CYS A 31 15.03 25.32 -26.26
N ALA A 32 14.06 25.87 -26.98
CA ALA A 32 13.49 27.18 -26.68
C ALA A 32 12.42 27.13 -25.55
N ASN A 33 11.88 25.95 -25.25
CA ASN A 33 10.84 25.76 -24.25
C ASN A 33 11.37 25.00 -23.03
N LYS A 34 11.45 25.69 -21.89
CA LYS A 34 11.99 25.14 -20.64
C LYS A 34 11.30 23.84 -20.21
N SER A 35 9.97 23.79 -20.24
CA SER A 35 9.19 22.61 -19.84
C SER A 35 9.47 21.41 -20.75
N LEU A 36 9.53 21.62 -22.08
CA LEU A 36 9.87 20.54 -23.02
C LEU A 36 11.30 20.04 -22.82
N TYR A 37 12.24 20.94 -22.56
CA TYR A 37 13.63 20.56 -22.27
C TYR A 37 13.76 19.72 -20.99
N GLU A 38 13.01 20.07 -19.94
CA GLU A 38 12.97 19.30 -18.70
C GLU A 38 12.43 17.89 -18.91
N VAL A 39 11.35 17.74 -19.68
CA VAL A 39 10.77 16.43 -19.99
C VAL A 39 11.67 15.62 -20.93
N ASP A 40 12.39 16.26 -21.87
CA ASP A 40 13.42 15.60 -22.69
C ASP A 40 14.58 15.08 -21.84
N ALA A 41 15.01 15.85 -20.84
CA ALA A 41 16.03 15.44 -19.89
C ALA A 41 15.63 14.23 -19.05
N GLN A 42 14.38 14.21 -18.55
CA GLN A 42 13.82 13.06 -17.84
C GLN A 42 13.80 11.81 -18.74
N MET A 43 13.31 11.96 -19.99
CA MET A 43 13.23 10.87 -20.96
C MET A 43 14.62 10.32 -21.30
N GLY A 44 15.60 11.22 -21.49
CA GLY A 44 16.99 10.84 -21.73
C GLY A 44 17.61 10.08 -20.56
N ALA A 45 17.30 10.45 -19.32
CA ALA A 45 17.76 9.74 -18.13
C ALA A 45 17.21 8.31 -18.06
N ILE A 46 15.89 8.13 -18.10
CA ILE A 46 15.26 6.80 -18.01
C ILE A 46 15.67 5.90 -19.19
N TYR A 47 15.81 6.46 -20.40
CA TYR A 47 16.31 5.71 -21.55
C TYR A 47 17.72 5.16 -21.32
N ARG A 48 18.64 5.95 -20.74
CA ARG A 48 20.01 5.49 -20.43
C ARG A 48 20.02 4.39 -19.39
N ASP A 49 19.17 4.48 -18.37
CA ASP A 49 19.11 3.46 -17.31
C ASP A 49 18.46 2.18 -17.79
N LEU A 50 17.37 2.26 -18.56
CA LEU A 50 16.79 1.11 -19.25
C LEU A 50 17.79 0.49 -20.22
N PHE A 51 18.57 1.30 -20.94
CA PHE A 51 19.58 0.79 -21.86
C PHE A 51 20.64 -0.06 -21.12
N LYS A 52 21.09 0.35 -19.93
CA LYS A 52 22.00 -0.45 -19.08
C LYS A 52 21.34 -1.76 -18.62
N ALA A 53 20.07 -1.72 -18.23
CA ALA A 53 19.32 -2.89 -17.76
C ALA A 53 18.93 -3.88 -18.87
N SER A 54 18.82 -3.42 -20.13
CA SER A 54 18.21 -4.19 -21.22
C SER A 54 19.05 -5.36 -21.76
N GLY A 55 20.36 -5.43 -21.47
CA GLY A 55 21.23 -6.50 -21.95
C GLY A 55 21.02 -6.84 -23.45
N PRO A 56 20.60 -8.07 -23.81
CA PRO A 56 20.31 -8.44 -25.21
C PRO A 56 19.24 -7.59 -25.92
N ALA A 57 18.27 -7.02 -25.20
CA ALA A 57 17.16 -6.23 -25.76
C ALA A 57 17.58 -4.80 -26.20
N GLN A 58 18.84 -4.40 -25.99
CA GLN A 58 19.37 -3.09 -26.35
C GLN A 58 19.17 -2.72 -27.84
N ALA A 59 19.28 -3.69 -28.76
CA ALA A 59 19.10 -3.45 -30.19
C ALA A 59 17.66 -3.03 -30.53
N GLU A 60 16.68 -3.67 -29.89
CA GLU A 60 15.26 -3.39 -30.06
C GLU A 60 14.88 -2.06 -29.42
N LEU A 61 15.41 -1.78 -28.23
CA LEU A 61 15.22 -0.49 -27.55
C LEU A 61 15.73 0.69 -28.41
N LYS A 62 16.93 0.57 -29.00
CA LYS A 62 17.46 1.57 -29.94
C LYS A 62 16.56 1.76 -31.15
N ARG A 63 16.03 0.66 -31.72
CA ARG A 63 15.11 0.73 -32.86
C ARG A 63 13.82 1.45 -32.47
N ALA A 64 13.22 1.10 -31.34
CA ALA A 64 12.00 1.72 -30.83
C ALA A 64 12.21 3.23 -30.57
N GLN A 65 13.34 3.62 -29.95
CA GLN A 65 13.64 5.04 -29.70
C GLN A 65 13.78 5.85 -30.99
N ARG A 66 14.42 5.30 -32.04
CA ARG A 66 14.52 5.98 -33.34
C ARG A 66 13.16 6.14 -34.02
N LEU A 67 12.29 5.14 -33.91
CA LEU A 67 10.92 5.22 -34.42
C LEU A 67 10.11 6.27 -33.67
N TRP A 68 10.24 6.31 -32.34
CA TRP A 68 9.61 7.34 -31.53
C TRP A 68 10.10 8.75 -31.88
N LEU A 69 11.42 8.96 -32.06
CA LEU A 69 11.95 10.27 -32.51
C LEU A 69 11.35 10.71 -33.86
N LYS A 70 11.11 9.76 -34.77
CA LYS A 70 10.42 10.05 -36.04
C LYS A 70 8.97 10.45 -35.83
N ALA A 71 8.24 9.77 -34.92
CA ALA A 71 6.87 10.11 -34.57
C ALA A 71 6.77 11.48 -33.90
N ARG A 72 7.62 11.74 -32.89
CA ARG A 72 7.77 13.05 -32.24
C ARG A 72 8.01 14.15 -33.27
N ASN A 73 8.89 13.92 -34.24
CA ASN A 73 9.21 14.94 -35.23
C ASN A 73 8.05 15.31 -36.16
N ALA A 74 6.99 14.49 -36.23
CA ALA A 74 5.78 14.82 -36.98
C ALA A 74 4.97 15.95 -36.32
N CYS A 75 5.20 16.26 -35.04
CA CYS A 75 4.57 17.39 -34.34
C CYS A 75 5.08 18.77 -34.79
N ALA A 76 6.20 18.84 -35.52
CA ALA A 76 6.87 20.10 -35.85
C ALA A 76 7.09 20.99 -34.59
N GLU A 77 6.56 22.21 -34.58
CA GLU A 77 6.74 23.18 -33.47
C GLU A 77 5.56 23.18 -32.48
N ASP A 78 4.59 22.26 -32.64
CA ASP A 78 3.43 22.16 -31.74
C ASP A 78 3.86 21.64 -30.36
N VAL A 79 3.96 22.57 -29.41
CA VAL A 79 4.35 22.30 -28.02
C VAL A 79 3.43 21.28 -27.35
N SER A 80 2.12 21.30 -27.61
CA SER A 80 1.15 20.39 -27.00
C SER A 80 1.35 18.96 -27.51
N CYS A 81 1.51 18.83 -28.84
CA CYS A 81 1.82 17.54 -29.48
C CYS A 81 3.15 16.97 -28.96
N LEU A 82 4.19 17.81 -28.83
CA LEU A 82 5.48 17.39 -28.30
C LEU A 82 5.39 16.93 -26.84
N ASP A 83 4.75 17.72 -25.97
CA ASP A 83 4.55 17.37 -24.56
C ASP A 83 3.84 16.01 -24.42
N GLN A 84 2.76 15.78 -25.18
CA GLN A 84 2.07 14.49 -25.22
C GLN A 84 2.99 13.35 -25.66
N GLN A 85 3.74 13.51 -26.76
CA GLN A 85 4.66 12.50 -27.26
C GLN A 85 5.75 12.14 -26.24
N TYR A 86 6.23 13.12 -25.49
CA TYR A 86 7.20 12.90 -24.43
C TYR A 86 6.59 12.18 -23.22
N ARG A 87 5.39 12.57 -22.75
CA ARG A 87 4.71 11.92 -21.62
C ARG A 87 4.40 10.45 -21.89
N GLU A 88 3.84 10.15 -23.07
CA GLU A 88 3.57 8.78 -23.51
C GLU A 88 4.86 7.94 -23.54
N ARG A 89 5.97 8.53 -24.03
CA ARG A 89 7.25 7.85 -24.10
C ARG A 89 7.86 7.61 -22.73
N LEU A 90 7.79 8.59 -21.85
CA LEU A 90 8.24 8.48 -20.47
C LEU A 90 7.52 7.35 -19.77
N GLN A 91 6.19 7.32 -19.82
CA GLN A 91 5.39 6.25 -19.23
C GLN A 91 5.80 4.87 -19.78
N ALA A 92 5.97 4.75 -21.10
CA ALA A 92 6.39 3.49 -21.72
C ALA A 92 7.81 3.06 -21.31
N LEU A 93 8.76 4.00 -21.21
CA LEU A 93 10.13 3.72 -20.78
C LEU A 93 10.21 3.38 -19.30
N HIS A 94 9.42 4.04 -18.45
CA HIS A 94 9.29 3.73 -17.03
C HIS A 94 8.77 2.31 -16.83
N ALA A 95 7.66 1.93 -17.46
CA ALA A 95 7.12 0.57 -17.38
C ALA A 95 8.11 -0.49 -17.89
N GLN A 96 8.84 -0.21 -18.98
CA GLN A 96 9.88 -1.11 -19.48
C GLN A 96 11.07 -1.20 -18.53
N TRP A 97 11.49 -0.08 -17.93
CA TRP A 97 12.57 -0.04 -16.96
C TRP A 97 12.20 -0.84 -15.73
N GLN A 98 11.05 -0.55 -15.11
CA GLN A 98 10.51 -1.30 -13.98
C GLN A 98 10.50 -2.79 -14.27
N ALA A 99 9.95 -3.23 -15.41
CA ALA A 99 9.92 -4.64 -15.79
C ALA A 99 11.33 -5.24 -15.95
N ALA A 100 12.30 -4.48 -16.47
CA ALA A 100 13.67 -4.93 -16.67
C ALA A 100 14.47 -5.02 -15.37
N VAL A 101 14.20 -4.17 -14.38
CA VAL A 101 14.90 -4.15 -13.09
C VAL A 101 14.09 -4.82 -11.97
N ALA A 102 12.86 -5.23 -12.25
CA ALA A 102 11.97 -5.91 -11.31
C ALA A 102 12.63 -7.17 -10.77
N TYR A 103 12.56 -7.30 -9.46
CA TYR A 103 12.98 -8.49 -8.76
C TYR A 103 12.05 -9.66 -9.09
N GLN A 104 12.68 -10.79 -9.42
CA GLN A 104 12.02 -12.06 -9.54
C GLN A 104 12.36 -12.88 -8.30
N PRO A 105 11.36 -13.38 -7.55
CA PRO A 105 11.60 -14.22 -6.39
C PRO A 105 12.47 -15.42 -6.74
N ASP A 106 13.56 -15.57 -5.99
CA ASP A 106 14.53 -16.64 -6.19
C ASP A 106 14.18 -17.88 -5.34
N ASP A 107 15.07 -18.88 -5.33
CA ASP A 107 14.84 -20.10 -4.55
C ASP A 107 14.91 -19.87 -3.03
N LEU A 108 15.61 -18.81 -2.58
CA LEU A 108 15.64 -18.44 -1.17
C LEU A 108 14.27 -17.89 -0.75
N ASP A 109 13.63 -17.09 -1.60
CA ASP A 109 12.28 -16.58 -1.36
C ASP A 109 11.23 -17.67 -1.28
N LYS A 110 11.28 -18.64 -2.20
CA LYS A 110 10.37 -19.80 -2.17
C LYS A 110 10.54 -20.61 -0.89
N GLN A 111 11.78 -20.80 -0.45
CA GLN A 111 12.07 -21.51 0.81
C GLN A 111 11.65 -20.70 2.05
N ALA A 112 11.84 -19.37 2.04
CA ALA A 112 11.38 -18.50 3.10
C ALA A 112 9.85 -18.53 3.22
N LEU A 113 9.14 -18.54 2.09
CA LEU A 113 7.69 -18.65 2.03
C LEU A 113 7.18 -19.99 2.59
N ASP A 114 7.81 -21.10 2.19
CA ASP A 114 7.51 -22.45 2.69
C ASP A 114 7.78 -22.58 4.20
N ASP A 115 8.90 -22.02 4.68
CA ASP A 115 9.20 -21.98 6.12
C ASP A 115 8.16 -21.19 6.90
N LEU A 116 7.75 -20.01 6.40
CA LEU A 116 6.76 -19.17 7.06
C LEU A 116 5.40 -19.89 7.13
N GLN A 117 4.95 -20.47 6.01
CA GLN A 117 3.72 -21.27 5.96
C GLN A 117 3.75 -22.40 7.00
N LYS A 118 4.82 -23.20 7.02
CA LYS A 118 4.97 -24.33 7.95
C LYS A 118 5.00 -23.89 9.41
N ARG A 119 5.65 -22.75 9.72
CA ARG A 119 5.68 -22.18 11.07
C ARG A 119 4.30 -21.75 11.52
N ILE A 120 3.53 -21.08 10.67
CA ILE A 120 2.16 -20.66 10.97
C ILE A 120 1.27 -21.90 11.18
N GLN A 121 1.33 -22.89 10.28
CA GLN A 121 0.57 -24.15 10.41
C GLN A 121 0.96 -24.97 11.65
N ALA A 122 2.21 -24.89 12.10
CA ALA A 122 2.62 -25.53 13.34
C ALA A 122 2.09 -24.78 14.56
N ALA A 123 2.28 -23.46 14.61
CA ALA A 123 1.81 -22.61 15.69
C ALA A 123 0.27 -22.63 15.84
N SER A 124 -0.47 -22.76 14.74
CA SER A 124 -1.93 -22.80 14.74
C SER A 124 -2.52 -24.04 15.43
N LYS A 125 -1.71 -25.08 15.67
CA LYS A 125 -2.15 -26.26 16.44
C LYS A 125 -2.23 -25.97 17.94
N ASP A 126 -1.41 -25.05 18.42
CA ASP A 126 -1.31 -24.70 19.84
C ASP A 126 -2.12 -23.43 20.15
N ASP A 127 -2.08 -22.44 19.25
CA ASP A 127 -2.78 -21.17 19.37
C ASP A 127 -3.35 -20.74 18.00
N PRO A 128 -4.57 -21.20 17.65
CA PRO A 128 -5.18 -20.87 16.37
C PRO A 128 -5.60 -19.40 16.24
N GLU A 129 -5.65 -18.64 17.34
CA GLU A 129 -6.06 -17.23 17.34
C GLU A 129 -4.87 -16.30 17.04
N PHE A 130 -3.68 -16.56 17.58
CA PHE A 130 -2.52 -15.66 17.46
C PHE A 130 -1.29 -16.32 16.83
N ALA A 131 -1.44 -17.44 16.13
CA ALA A 131 -0.32 -18.12 15.45
C ALA A 131 0.47 -17.19 14.52
N LEU A 132 -0.22 -16.39 13.69
CA LEU A 132 0.45 -15.47 12.77
C LEU A 132 1.29 -14.44 13.54
N ASP A 133 0.66 -13.73 14.48
CA ASP A 133 1.29 -12.65 15.25
C ASP A 133 2.51 -13.17 16.05
N ARG A 134 2.39 -14.36 16.67
CA ARG A 134 3.50 -15.00 17.38
C ARG A 134 4.64 -15.40 16.46
N VAL A 135 4.34 -15.93 15.27
CA VAL A 135 5.35 -16.33 14.29
C VAL A 135 6.09 -15.09 13.75
N LEU A 136 5.39 -14.03 13.40
CA LEU A 136 6.02 -12.78 12.93
C LEU A 136 6.87 -12.15 14.03
N ALA A 137 6.38 -12.06 15.27
CA ALA A 137 7.13 -11.56 16.41
C ALA A 137 8.41 -12.38 16.70
N ALA A 138 8.35 -13.71 16.53
CA ALA A 138 9.52 -14.57 16.70
C ALA A 138 10.58 -14.38 15.60
N LEU A 139 10.17 -13.92 14.42
CA LEU A 139 11.02 -13.68 13.26
C LEU A 139 11.50 -12.22 13.15
N THR A 140 11.01 -11.32 14.00
CA THR A 140 11.37 -9.90 13.97
C THR A 140 12.88 -9.67 13.96
N VAL A 141 13.33 -8.80 13.06
CA VAL A 141 14.74 -8.41 12.93
C VAL A 141 15.22 -7.74 14.22
N LYS A 142 16.29 -8.31 14.78
CA LYS A 142 16.88 -7.88 16.07
C LYS A 142 17.98 -6.83 15.93
N THR A 143 18.35 -6.44 14.72
CA THR A 143 19.39 -5.42 14.52
C THR A 143 18.93 -4.07 15.11
N PRO A 144 19.85 -3.31 15.74
CA PRO A 144 19.52 -2.00 16.27
C PRO A 144 18.97 -1.09 15.18
N ALA A 145 17.85 -0.45 15.47
CA ALA A 145 17.28 0.60 14.64
C ALA A 145 17.45 1.96 15.33
N GLY A 146 17.80 2.99 14.56
CA GLY A 146 17.84 4.37 15.03
C GLY A 146 16.76 5.18 14.33
N GLY A 147 15.82 5.75 15.09
CA GLY A 147 14.74 6.57 14.56
C GLY A 147 15.01 8.06 14.76
N PHE A 148 14.64 8.88 13.78
CA PHE A 148 14.60 10.35 13.92
C PHE A 148 13.45 10.93 13.08
N HIS A 149 13.08 12.18 13.37
CA HIS A 149 11.97 12.88 12.70
C HIS A 149 12.47 14.03 11.84
N GLY A 150 11.69 14.39 10.82
CA GLY A 150 11.89 15.63 10.10
C GLY A 150 11.62 16.85 10.99
N GLU A 151 12.20 17.99 10.62
CA GLU A 151 12.00 19.28 11.27
C GLU A 151 10.74 19.94 10.69
N ALA A 152 9.80 20.37 11.53
CA ALA A 152 8.56 20.99 11.07
C ALA A 152 8.84 22.25 10.23
N SER A 153 8.10 22.41 9.12
CA SER A 153 8.18 23.61 8.30
C SER A 153 7.63 24.81 9.05
N ALA A 154 8.29 25.96 8.88
CA ALA A 154 7.81 27.23 9.42
C ALA A 154 6.57 27.75 8.68
N GLU A 155 6.35 27.31 7.43
CA GLU A 155 5.24 27.74 6.60
C GLU A 155 4.00 26.84 6.78
N ASP A 156 4.22 25.54 6.98
CA ASP A 156 3.14 24.57 7.22
C ASP A 156 3.58 23.49 8.22
N SER A 157 3.00 23.50 9.42
CA SER A 157 3.29 22.49 10.46
C SER A 157 2.90 21.06 10.08
N LEU A 158 2.13 20.86 9.00
CA LEU A 158 1.77 19.54 8.46
C LEU A 158 2.85 18.96 7.54
N ILE A 159 3.91 19.72 7.27
CA ILE A 159 5.03 19.33 6.43
C ILE A 159 6.30 19.37 7.27
N THR A 160 7.17 18.38 7.09
CA THR A 160 8.50 18.35 7.73
C THR A 160 9.60 18.29 6.70
N HIS A 161 10.67 19.04 6.91
CA HIS A 161 11.88 18.97 6.11
C HIS A 161 12.90 17.98 6.69
N PHE A 162 13.84 17.55 5.84
CA PHE A 162 14.97 16.75 6.31
C PHE A 162 15.79 17.54 7.35
N PRO A 163 16.25 16.91 8.45
CA PRO A 163 16.96 17.62 9.50
C PRO A 163 18.17 18.43 9.00
N THR A 164 18.45 19.55 9.66
CA THR A 164 19.60 20.41 9.35
C THR A 164 20.82 20.11 10.21
N SER A 165 20.61 19.36 11.30
CA SER A 165 21.64 18.93 12.24
C SER A 165 21.60 17.42 12.47
N GLN A 166 22.74 16.85 12.88
CA GLN A 166 22.89 15.42 13.08
C GLN A 166 21.99 14.92 14.21
N PRO A 167 21.03 14.00 13.94
CA PRO A 167 20.17 13.45 14.97
C PRO A 167 20.92 12.53 15.93
N GLU A 168 20.37 12.34 17.13
CA GLU A 168 20.87 11.37 18.09
C GLU A 168 20.82 9.94 17.53
N GLY A 169 21.85 9.13 17.77
CA GLY A 169 21.92 7.75 17.27
C GLY A 169 22.29 7.59 15.79
N VAL A 170 22.50 8.71 15.07
CA VAL A 170 23.06 8.74 13.71
C VAL A 170 24.57 9.00 13.81
N GLY A 171 25.41 8.17 13.21
CA GLY A 171 26.86 8.36 13.21
C GLY A 171 27.31 9.45 12.23
N ALA A 172 28.49 10.04 12.44
CA ALA A 172 28.99 11.12 11.59
C ALA A 172 29.17 10.70 10.11
N ASP A 173 29.49 9.43 9.88
CA ASP A 173 29.61 8.86 8.54
C ASP A 173 28.25 8.67 7.86
N GLU A 174 27.25 8.16 8.59
CA GLU A 174 25.87 8.09 8.09
C GLU A 174 25.28 9.47 7.83
N TRP A 175 25.57 10.43 8.69
CA TRP A 175 25.12 11.80 8.53
C TRP A 175 25.69 12.45 7.25
N ARG A 176 26.96 12.21 6.93
CA ARG A 176 27.56 12.62 5.65
C ARG A 176 26.85 11.96 4.48
N ALA A 177 26.53 10.67 4.57
CA ALA A 177 25.83 9.97 3.50
C ALA A 177 24.39 10.48 3.29
N LEU A 178 23.63 10.67 4.38
CA LEU A 178 22.27 11.20 4.36
C LEU A 178 22.23 12.59 3.70
N THR A 179 23.09 13.50 4.14
CA THR A 179 23.15 14.88 3.60
C THR A 179 23.61 14.93 2.14
N ALA A 180 24.44 13.97 1.70
CA ALA A 180 24.87 13.85 0.31
C ALA A 180 23.80 13.24 -0.63
N SER A 181 22.72 12.66 -0.08
CA SER A 181 21.73 11.88 -0.83
C SER A 181 20.50 12.66 -1.28
N ARG A 182 20.37 13.93 -0.88
CA ARG A 182 19.25 14.83 -1.28
C ARG A 182 17.88 14.19 -1.05
N ILE A 183 17.64 13.72 0.17
CA ILE A 183 16.36 13.14 0.59
C ILE A 183 15.35 14.28 0.79
N ASN A 184 14.88 14.86 -0.32
CA ASN A 184 14.12 16.11 -0.34
C ASN A 184 12.65 15.89 -0.73
N ASP A 185 12.38 14.97 -1.67
CA ASP A 185 11.03 14.77 -2.23
C ASP A 185 10.01 14.27 -1.20
N ALA A 186 10.45 13.45 -0.23
CA ALA A 186 9.61 12.97 0.87
C ALA A 186 9.22 14.11 1.84
N ALA A 187 10.03 15.17 1.91
CA ALA A 187 9.90 16.27 2.84
C ALA A 187 8.93 17.38 2.35
N GLU A 188 8.40 17.27 1.13
CA GLU A 188 7.46 18.24 0.55
C GLU A 188 6.00 17.77 0.58
N THR A 189 5.74 16.54 1.06
CA THR A 189 4.45 15.87 0.89
C THR A 189 3.76 15.45 2.20
N GLY A 190 4.42 15.65 3.36
CA GLY A 190 3.79 15.38 4.66
C GLY A 190 4.75 15.28 5.84
N LEU A 191 4.25 14.74 6.96
CA LEU A 191 5.04 14.51 8.16
C LEU A 191 5.93 13.28 7.97
N THR A 192 7.24 13.47 8.05
CA THR A 192 8.24 12.45 7.70
C THR A 192 8.99 11.96 8.92
N SER A 193 9.16 10.64 9.01
CA SER A 193 10.05 9.98 9.96
C SER A 193 11.02 9.05 9.25
N TYR A 194 12.17 8.86 9.87
CA TYR A 194 13.30 8.15 9.29
C TYR A 194 13.75 7.05 10.26
N THR A 195 14.06 5.88 9.73
CA THR A 195 14.64 4.78 10.50
C THR A 195 15.87 4.24 9.79
N LEU A 196 17.00 4.24 10.47
CA LEU A 196 18.22 3.57 10.04
C LEU A 196 18.24 2.14 10.57
N ARG A 197 18.32 1.16 9.66
CA ARG A 197 18.38 -0.27 9.97
C ARG A 197 19.12 -1.00 8.85
N ASP A 198 19.94 -1.98 9.20
CA ASP A 198 20.55 -2.89 8.21
C ASP A 198 19.47 -3.80 7.60
N LEU A 199 19.18 -3.63 6.30
CA LEU A 199 18.12 -4.32 5.58
C LEU A 199 18.65 -5.41 4.63
N ASP A 200 19.95 -5.53 4.40
CA ASP A 200 20.55 -6.58 3.58
C ASP A 200 21.64 -7.42 4.27
N GLY A 201 21.96 -7.10 5.52
CA GLY A 201 22.90 -7.84 6.37
C GLY A 201 24.37 -7.51 6.09
N ASP A 202 24.67 -6.42 5.37
CA ASP A 202 26.04 -6.02 5.05
C ASP A 202 26.77 -5.30 6.21
N GLY A 203 26.06 -5.04 7.32
CA GLY A 203 26.57 -4.33 8.49
C GLY A 203 26.51 -2.81 8.39
N GLN A 204 26.04 -2.26 7.28
CA GLN A 204 25.71 -0.85 7.10
C GLN A 204 24.20 -0.67 7.23
N ARG A 205 23.78 0.42 7.87
CA ARG A 205 22.35 0.73 7.98
C ARG A 205 21.84 1.38 6.70
N ASP A 206 20.74 0.84 6.20
CA ASP A 206 19.89 1.41 5.17
C ASP A 206 18.85 2.35 5.80
N LEU A 207 18.15 3.10 4.95
CA LEU A 207 17.18 4.10 5.39
C LEU A 207 15.76 3.68 4.99
N ILE A 208 14.86 3.68 5.97
CA ILE A 208 13.41 3.63 5.78
C ILE A 208 12.89 5.05 6.00
N VAL A 209 12.04 5.51 5.09
CA VAL A 209 11.38 6.82 5.15
C VAL A 209 9.88 6.59 5.20
N ASN A 210 9.21 7.05 6.26
CA ASN A 210 7.76 7.04 6.34
C ASN A 210 7.24 8.46 6.18
N THR A 211 6.36 8.68 5.22
CA THR A 211 5.72 9.97 4.97
C THR A 211 4.22 9.86 5.17
N TYR A 212 3.72 10.50 6.23
CA TYR A 212 2.30 10.62 6.49
C TYR A 212 1.71 11.74 5.65
N ALA A 213 0.89 11.37 4.66
CA ALA A 213 0.21 12.29 3.75
C ALA A 213 -1.19 12.68 4.25
N GLY A 214 -1.72 11.96 5.23
CA GLY A 214 -3.06 12.21 5.78
C GLY A 214 -4.18 11.90 4.80
N GLY A 215 -5.08 12.87 4.58
CA GLY A 215 -6.32 12.65 3.83
C GLY A 215 -7.38 11.89 4.62
N THR A 216 -8.49 11.54 3.97
CA THR A 216 -9.61 10.84 4.62
C THR A 216 -9.26 9.42 5.04
N GLY A 217 -8.34 8.76 4.31
CA GLY A 217 -7.81 7.43 4.62
C GLY A 217 -6.68 7.43 5.66
N LEU A 218 -6.06 8.59 5.96
CA LEU A 218 -4.89 8.69 6.85
C LEU A 218 -3.71 7.87 6.32
N PHE A 219 -3.26 8.17 5.10
CA PHE A 219 -2.24 7.39 4.40
C PHE A 219 -0.83 7.67 4.93
N THR A 220 -0.04 6.60 5.07
CA THR A 220 1.40 6.63 5.28
C THR A 220 2.11 5.85 4.20
N TYR A 221 3.01 6.52 3.48
CA TYR A 221 3.83 5.90 2.44
C TYR A 221 5.18 5.52 2.99
N VAL A 222 5.67 4.31 2.67
CA VAL A 222 6.95 3.81 3.16
C VAL A 222 7.90 3.62 1.99
N GLU A 223 9.01 4.37 1.99
CA GLU A 223 10.12 4.22 1.04
C GLU A 223 11.33 3.60 1.73
N THR A 224 12.21 3.00 0.92
CA THR A 224 13.46 2.38 1.38
C THR A 224 14.60 2.75 0.47
N TRP A 225 15.76 2.99 1.08
CA TRP A 225 16.97 3.43 0.40
C TRP A 225 18.14 2.58 0.85
N ARG A 226 18.82 1.99 -0.13
CA ARG A 226 20.02 1.20 0.12
C ARG A 226 21.21 2.12 0.35
N ARG A 227 22.03 1.82 1.33
CA ARG A 227 23.33 2.47 1.50
C ARG A 227 24.32 1.98 0.44
N ASP A 228 24.92 2.90 -0.30
CA ASP A 228 25.93 2.63 -1.32
C ASP A 228 27.08 3.64 -1.17
N GLY A 229 28.06 3.25 -0.35
CA GLY A 229 29.20 4.09 0.01
C GLY A 229 28.79 5.38 0.74
N GLU A 230 29.01 6.51 0.06
CA GLU A 230 28.75 7.85 0.59
C GLU A 230 27.33 8.36 0.31
N ARG A 231 26.42 7.51 -0.19
CA ARG A 231 25.03 7.89 -0.48
C ARG A 231 24.04 6.79 -0.13
N PHE A 232 22.80 7.20 0.03
CA PHE A 232 21.60 6.38 0.03
C PHE A 232 20.97 6.47 -1.35
N ILE A 233 20.59 5.33 -1.92
CA ILE A 233 20.03 5.23 -3.26
C ILE A 233 18.64 4.63 -3.17
N LYS A 234 17.64 5.34 -3.72
CA LYS A 234 16.27 4.83 -3.84
C LYS A 234 16.22 3.55 -4.65
N ARG A 235 15.25 2.72 -4.30
CA ARG A 235 14.93 1.47 -4.99
C ARG A 235 14.33 1.68 -6.39
N SER A 236 13.54 2.74 -6.57
CA SER A 236 13.02 3.19 -7.87
C SER A 236 13.32 4.66 -8.11
N VAL A 237 13.47 5.05 -9.38
CA VAL A 237 13.68 6.44 -9.81
C VAL A 237 12.36 7.18 -10.05
N GLU A 238 11.23 6.50 -9.86
CA GLU A 238 9.90 7.11 -10.00
C GLU A 238 9.55 7.99 -8.80
N PRO A 239 8.74 9.05 -9.01
CA PRO A 239 8.25 9.90 -7.93
C PRO A 239 7.49 9.09 -6.85
N ASP A 240 6.62 8.16 -7.29
CA ASP A 240 5.84 7.27 -6.41
C ASP A 240 6.53 5.91 -6.25
N SER A 241 7.61 5.87 -5.47
CA SER A 241 8.49 4.69 -5.35
C SER A 241 8.22 3.77 -4.15
N SER A 242 7.16 4.05 -3.40
CA SER A 242 6.87 3.40 -2.10
C SER A 242 6.98 1.88 -2.19
N LEU A 243 7.61 1.30 -1.17
CA LEU A 243 7.67 -0.15 -0.98
C LEU A 243 6.27 -0.71 -0.71
N PHE A 244 5.51 0.01 0.14
CA PHE A 244 4.10 -0.19 0.44
C PHE A 244 3.55 1.12 1.04
N TYR A 245 2.23 1.17 1.25
CA TYR A 245 1.59 2.18 2.08
C TYR A 245 0.67 1.51 3.09
N THR A 246 0.30 2.26 4.13
CA THR A 246 -0.78 1.91 5.04
C THR A 246 -1.82 3.02 5.05
N ASN A 247 -3.06 2.69 5.35
CA ASN A 247 -4.08 3.67 5.71
C ASN A 247 -4.77 3.25 7.01
N ASP A 248 -4.99 4.20 7.92
CA ASP A 248 -5.60 3.89 9.22
C ASP A 248 -7.14 3.87 9.13
N ARG A 249 -7.70 4.33 8.01
CA ARG A 249 -9.14 4.30 7.72
C ARG A 249 -9.40 3.66 6.36
N GLY A 250 -10.04 2.49 6.39
CA GLY A 250 -10.43 1.79 5.18
C GLY A 250 -9.59 0.56 4.83
N ALA A 251 -8.64 0.17 5.70
CA ALA A 251 -8.00 -1.14 5.64
C ALA A 251 -7.49 -1.55 7.03
N ASN A 252 -6.91 -2.75 7.11
CA ASN A 252 -6.18 -3.25 8.27
C ASN A 252 -4.82 -3.74 7.80
N GLN A 253 -3.88 -2.80 7.72
CA GLN A 253 -2.56 -2.98 7.15
C GLN A 253 -1.48 -2.77 8.21
N SER A 254 -0.45 -3.62 8.17
CA SER A 254 0.68 -3.50 9.07
C SER A 254 1.96 -4.05 8.42
N VAL A 255 3.10 -3.83 9.05
CA VAL A 255 4.37 -4.36 8.58
C VAL A 255 5.20 -4.91 9.74
N ASP A 256 5.74 -6.10 9.54
CA ASP A 256 6.76 -6.67 10.39
C ASP A 256 8.06 -6.81 9.62
N TRP A 257 9.13 -6.20 10.14
CA TRP A 257 10.47 -6.40 9.62
C TRP A 257 10.99 -7.74 10.13
N ILE A 258 11.01 -8.77 9.30
CA ILE A 258 11.37 -10.14 9.70
C ILE A 258 12.64 -10.64 9.03
N ASN A 259 13.36 -11.54 9.69
CA ASN A 259 14.47 -12.27 9.10
C ASN A 259 14.07 -13.74 8.85
N LEU A 260 14.15 -14.16 7.60
CA LEU A 260 13.95 -15.54 7.19
C LEU A 260 15.16 -16.00 6.38
N ARG A 261 15.79 -17.10 6.83
CA ARG A 261 16.98 -17.68 6.19
C ARG A 261 18.11 -16.68 5.95
N GLY A 262 18.31 -15.74 6.89
CA GLY A 262 19.35 -14.71 6.80
C GLY A 262 18.98 -13.51 5.92
N LYS A 263 17.83 -13.53 5.24
CA LYS A 263 17.33 -12.40 4.44
C LYS A 263 16.27 -11.63 5.21
N THR A 264 16.34 -10.31 5.14
CA THR A 264 15.35 -9.41 5.72
C THR A 264 14.21 -9.16 4.72
N TYR A 265 12.99 -9.25 5.23
CA TYR A 265 11.77 -8.95 4.48
C TYR A 265 10.96 -7.89 5.22
N ALA A 266 10.26 -7.04 4.48
CA ALA A 266 9.09 -6.38 5.01
C ALA A 266 7.91 -7.35 4.83
N ALA A 267 7.49 -8.01 5.91
CA ALA A 267 6.27 -8.81 5.92
C ALA A 267 5.09 -7.84 6.03
N TYR A 268 4.64 -7.34 4.88
CA TYR A 268 3.53 -6.41 4.77
C TYR A 268 2.22 -7.20 4.81
N ARG A 269 1.41 -6.95 5.84
CA ARG A 269 0.11 -7.58 6.03
C ARG A 269 -0.97 -6.65 5.50
N ASN A 270 -1.88 -7.19 4.70
CA ASN A 270 -3.15 -6.56 4.35
C ASN A 270 -4.29 -7.53 4.70
N SER A 271 -5.21 -7.08 5.55
CA SER A 271 -6.24 -7.93 6.15
C SER A 271 -7.64 -7.49 5.74
N GLU A 272 -8.51 -8.49 5.63
CA GLU A 272 -9.95 -8.38 5.39
C GLU A 272 -10.65 -9.33 6.39
N TYR A 273 -11.97 -9.27 6.48
CA TYR A 273 -12.72 -10.22 7.30
C TYR A 273 -12.39 -11.67 6.90
N GLY A 274 -11.76 -12.37 7.83
CA GLY A 274 -11.44 -13.79 7.68
C GLY A 274 -10.24 -14.09 6.80
N VAL A 275 -9.48 -13.08 6.36
CA VAL A 275 -8.28 -13.30 5.56
C VAL A 275 -7.16 -12.35 5.95
N ASP A 276 -5.97 -12.89 6.21
CA ASP A 276 -4.72 -12.13 6.20
C ASP A 276 -3.90 -12.49 4.97
N ARG A 277 -3.43 -11.49 4.23
CA ARG A 277 -2.42 -11.66 3.18
C ARG A 277 -1.12 -11.04 3.65
N VAL A 278 -0.07 -11.85 3.79
CA VAL A 278 1.27 -11.41 4.18
C VAL A 278 2.20 -11.49 2.98
N TYR A 279 2.55 -10.34 2.46
CA TYR A 279 3.46 -10.13 1.33
C TYR A 279 4.90 -10.06 1.84
N LEU A 280 5.77 -10.94 1.34
CA LEU A 280 7.20 -10.93 1.68
C LEU A 280 7.95 -10.01 0.70
N LEU A 281 7.96 -8.71 1.00
CA LEU A 281 8.62 -7.72 0.17
C LEU A 281 10.12 -7.72 0.42
N ASN A 282 10.91 -7.72 -0.65
CA ASN A 282 12.33 -7.41 -0.56
C ASN A 282 12.49 -5.90 -0.37
N PRO A 283 13.05 -5.40 0.73
CA PRO A 283 13.10 -3.98 1.00
C PRO A 283 13.89 -3.20 -0.04
N LEU A 284 14.97 -3.76 -0.58
CA LEU A 284 15.92 -3.01 -1.41
C LEU A 284 15.80 -3.34 -2.90
N LYS A 285 14.70 -3.96 -3.33
CA LYS A 285 14.46 -4.35 -4.73
C LYS A 285 13.06 -4.01 -5.23
N ILE A 286 12.90 -3.70 -6.52
CA ILE A 286 11.59 -3.43 -7.14
C ILE A 286 10.73 -4.71 -7.17
N ASN A 287 9.76 -4.81 -6.25
CA ASN A 287 8.86 -5.96 -6.10
C ASN A 287 7.73 -5.88 -7.14
N VAL A 288 7.64 -6.87 -8.02
CA VAL A 288 6.54 -7.02 -9.00
C VAL A 288 5.86 -8.37 -8.82
N GLN A 289 6.66 -9.43 -8.66
CA GLN A 289 6.18 -10.74 -8.23
C GLN A 289 6.56 -10.92 -6.77
N VAL A 290 5.59 -11.17 -5.91
CA VAL A 290 5.80 -11.23 -4.47
C VAL A 290 5.32 -12.55 -3.90
N PRO A 291 6.17 -13.26 -3.14
CA PRO A 291 5.76 -14.40 -2.33
C PRO A 291 4.75 -13.96 -1.27
N THR A 292 3.58 -14.58 -1.26
CA THR A 292 2.48 -14.21 -0.36
C THR A 292 2.01 -15.44 0.41
N VAL A 293 1.89 -15.31 1.73
CA VAL A 293 1.14 -16.27 2.56
C VAL A 293 -0.27 -15.73 2.75
N THR A 294 -1.28 -16.56 2.47
CA THR A 294 -2.68 -16.26 2.75
C THR A 294 -3.15 -17.14 3.89
N ILE A 295 -3.60 -16.51 4.98
CA ILE A 295 -4.18 -17.17 6.14
C ILE A 295 -5.69 -16.92 6.07
N ARG A 296 -6.48 -17.99 6.10
CA ARG A 296 -7.94 -17.88 6.17
C ARG A 296 -8.42 -18.28 7.55
N TYR A 297 -9.39 -17.54 8.06
CA TYR A 297 -10.00 -17.74 9.36
C TYR A 297 -11.49 -18.02 9.22
N ARG A 298 -12.01 -18.75 10.21
CA ARG A 298 -13.44 -18.79 10.52
C ARG A 298 -13.66 -18.13 11.87
N TYR A 299 -14.72 -17.33 11.98
CA TYR A 299 -15.12 -16.71 13.24
C TYR A 299 -16.27 -17.47 13.88
N ALA A 300 -16.16 -17.69 15.19
CA ALA A 300 -17.30 -17.99 16.03
C ALA A 300 -17.87 -16.65 16.53
N LEU A 301 -18.92 -16.17 15.88
CA LEU A 301 -19.57 -14.90 16.21
C LEU A 301 -20.58 -15.06 17.35
N ASP A 302 -20.61 -14.07 18.24
CA ASP A 302 -21.56 -13.97 19.35
C ASP A 302 -22.06 -12.53 19.48
N VAL A 303 -23.35 -12.39 19.76
CA VAL A 303 -23.97 -11.10 20.12
C VAL A 303 -24.10 -11.07 21.63
N PRO A 304 -23.41 -10.19 22.37
CA PRO A 304 -23.55 -10.12 23.82
C PRO A 304 -24.95 -9.73 24.25
N ALA A 305 -25.45 -10.31 25.35
CA ALA A 305 -26.74 -9.90 25.90
C ALA A 305 -26.72 -8.45 26.41
N LEU A 306 -25.58 -7.99 26.94
CA LEU A 306 -25.37 -6.61 27.35
C LEU A 306 -24.80 -5.79 26.18
N GLN A 307 -25.56 -4.80 25.73
CA GLN A 307 -25.25 -3.93 24.61
C GLN A 307 -24.97 -2.50 25.09
N HIS A 308 -24.25 -1.72 24.29
CA HIS A 308 -23.96 -0.31 24.57
C HIS A 308 -24.86 0.60 23.75
N LYS A 309 -25.25 1.75 24.31
CA LYS A 309 -25.93 2.80 23.56
C LYS A 309 -24.90 3.68 22.86
N ASP A 310 -25.37 4.46 21.89
CA ASP A 310 -24.55 5.39 21.11
C ASP A 310 -23.88 6.49 21.95
N ASP A 311 -24.33 6.70 23.20
CA ASP A 311 -23.70 7.62 24.15
C ASP A 311 -22.37 7.11 24.73
N GLY A 312 -22.00 5.85 24.42
CA GLY A 312 -20.74 5.21 24.79
C GLY A 312 -20.59 4.86 26.28
N ASN A 313 -21.51 5.29 27.14
CA ASN A 313 -21.40 5.16 28.60
C ASN A 313 -22.54 4.36 29.22
N SER A 314 -23.69 4.27 28.54
CA SER A 314 -24.82 3.52 29.03
C SER A 314 -25.00 2.19 28.29
N THR A 315 -25.56 1.22 29.00
CA THR A 315 -25.81 -0.12 28.49
C THR A 315 -27.29 -0.46 28.55
N PHE A 316 -27.69 -1.48 27.80
CA PHE A 316 -29.01 -2.09 27.86
C PHE A 316 -28.90 -3.60 27.66
N GLU A 317 -29.83 -4.35 28.23
CA GLU A 317 -29.89 -5.80 28.09
C GLU A 317 -30.88 -6.18 26.99
N LEU A 318 -30.49 -7.12 26.14
CA LEU A 318 -31.34 -7.65 25.07
C LEU A 318 -32.40 -8.58 25.64
N GLU A 319 -33.63 -8.45 25.12
CA GLU A 319 -34.67 -9.44 25.41
C GLU A 319 -34.23 -10.84 24.91
N PRO A 320 -34.54 -11.93 25.63
CA PRO A 320 -34.02 -13.26 25.31
C PRO A 320 -34.32 -13.75 23.89
N ASP A 321 -35.50 -13.43 23.35
CA ASP A 321 -35.90 -13.87 22.01
C ASP A 321 -35.20 -13.05 20.91
N LEU A 322 -34.99 -11.75 21.14
CA LEU A 322 -34.17 -10.91 20.29
C LEU A 322 -32.72 -11.40 20.30
N HIS A 323 -32.13 -11.62 21.48
CA HIS A 323 -30.77 -12.13 21.62
C HIS A 323 -30.56 -13.45 20.88
N ARG A 324 -31.53 -14.38 20.96
CA ARG A 324 -31.52 -15.63 20.21
C ARG A 324 -31.60 -15.42 18.71
N ALA A 325 -32.50 -14.56 18.23
CA ALA A 325 -32.67 -14.26 16.81
C ALA A 325 -31.39 -13.68 16.20
N LEU A 326 -30.74 -12.73 16.89
CA LEU A 326 -29.50 -12.12 16.44
C LEU A 326 -28.36 -13.14 16.36
N ASN A 327 -28.20 -13.99 17.39
CA ASN A 327 -27.18 -15.05 17.38
C ASN A 327 -27.42 -16.10 16.28
N GLN A 328 -28.67 -16.49 16.04
CA GLN A 328 -29.01 -17.40 14.94
C GLN A 328 -28.72 -16.79 13.57
N ALA A 329 -28.84 -15.48 13.42
CA ALA A 329 -28.52 -14.77 12.19
C ALA A 329 -27.01 -14.76 11.94
N VAL A 330 -26.21 -14.26 12.90
CA VAL A 330 -24.74 -14.16 12.73
C VAL A 330 -24.07 -15.52 12.59
N ALA A 331 -24.61 -16.59 13.20
CA ALA A 331 -24.09 -17.94 13.06
C ALA A 331 -24.14 -18.50 11.62
N LYS A 332 -24.94 -17.89 10.73
CA LYS A 332 -25.02 -18.27 9.31
C LYS A 332 -23.94 -17.61 8.45
N VAL A 333 -23.23 -16.62 8.99
CA VAL A 333 -22.13 -15.94 8.29
C VAL A 333 -20.96 -16.91 8.24
N THR A 334 -20.70 -17.46 7.06
CA THR A 334 -19.67 -18.47 6.82
C THR A 334 -18.66 -18.05 5.76
N GLU A 335 -18.96 -17.01 4.99
CA GLU A 335 -18.14 -16.50 3.90
C GLU A 335 -17.37 -15.24 4.33
N THR A 336 -16.27 -14.98 3.61
CA THR A 336 -15.34 -13.88 3.86
C THR A 336 -15.67 -12.60 3.08
N ALA A 337 -16.81 -12.54 2.37
CA ALA A 337 -17.21 -11.36 1.58
C ALA A 337 -18.72 -11.31 1.33
N ALA A 338 -19.29 -10.11 1.31
CA ALA A 338 -20.69 -9.90 0.98
C ALA A 338 -20.91 -10.07 -0.53
N ILE A 339 -21.36 -11.26 -0.95
CA ILE A 339 -21.82 -11.48 -2.31
C ILE A 339 -23.25 -10.98 -2.43
N PRO A 340 -23.59 -10.16 -3.45
CA PRO A 340 -24.97 -9.76 -3.70
C PRO A 340 -25.88 -10.99 -3.83
N SER A 341 -26.92 -11.04 -3.00
CA SER A 341 -27.84 -12.16 -3.02
C SER A 341 -28.62 -12.19 -4.33
N LYS A 342 -28.69 -13.36 -4.97
CA LYS A 342 -29.51 -13.58 -6.17
C LYS A 342 -30.98 -13.76 -5.84
N GLU A 343 -31.28 -14.08 -4.58
CA GLU A 343 -32.62 -14.28 -4.04
C GLU A 343 -32.91 -13.19 -2.99
N PRO A 344 -34.17 -12.76 -2.83
CA PRO A 344 -34.50 -11.78 -1.80
C PRO A 344 -34.23 -12.36 -0.41
N LEU A 345 -33.62 -11.55 0.47
CA LEU A 345 -33.29 -11.94 1.84
C LEU A 345 -34.58 -12.06 2.68
N CYS A 346 -35.50 -11.12 2.48
CA CYS A 346 -36.82 -11.15 3.10
C CYS A 346 -37.93 -11.44 2.07
N PRO A 347 -39.09 -11.99 2.49
CA PRO A 347 -40.22 -12.18 1.60
C PRO A 347 -40.75 -10.85 1.05
N ILE A 348 -40.83 -10.72 -0.28
CA ILE A 348 -41.34 -9.51 -0.95
C ILE A 348 -42.88 -9.48 -0.88
N PRO A 349 -43.49 -8.35 -0.47
CA PRO A 349 -44.94 -8.17 -0.50
C PRO A 349 -45.52 -8.26 -1.92
N ALA A 350 -46.73 -8.80 -2.03
CA ALA A 350 -47.40 -9.01 -3.32
C ALA A 350 -47.67 -7.71 -4.13
N THR A 351 -47.55 -6.54 -3.49
CA THR A 351 -47.75 -5.23 -4.13
C THR A 351 -46.54 -4.76 -4.96
N GLY A 352 -45.36 -5.39 -4.82
CA GLY A 352 -44.14 -5.07 -5.57
C GLY A 352 -43.48 -3.74 -5.22
N ALA A 353 -43.93 -3.05 -4.17
CA ALA A 353 -43.28 -1.83 -3.69
C ALA A 353 -41.95 -2.16 -3.01
N GLY A 354 -40.90 -1.37 -3.29
CA GLY A 354 -39.60 -1.53 -2.63
C GLY A 354 -38.88 -2.84 -2.96
N GLU A 355 -39.20 -3.53 -4.07
CA GLU A 355 -38.66 -4.87 -4.38
C GLU A 355 -37.12 -4.95 -4.25
N ASN A 356 -36.39 -3.93 -4.71
CA ASN A 356 -34.93 -3.87 -4.61
C ASN A 356 -34.42 -3.82 -3.17
N ASP A 357 -35.23 -3.29 -2.23
CA ASP A 357 -34.87 -3.12 -0.82
C ASP A 357 -34.84 -4.46 -0.06
N TYR A 358 -35.25 -5.56 -0.69
CA TYR A 358 -35.26 -6.90 -0.12
C TYR A 358 -33.99 -7.70 -0.40
N TYR A 359 -33.09 -7.22 -1.26
CA TYR A 359 -31.94 -7.99 -1.75
C TYR A 359 -30.62 -7.64 -1.05
N SER A 360 -30.51 -6.44 -0.48
CA SER A 360 -29.27 -5.97 0.15
C SER A 360 -29.54 -4.91 1.20
N PHE A 361 -28.68 -4.79 2.21
CA PHE A 361 -28.74 -3.69 3.15
C PHE A 361 -28.42 -2.33 2.50
N GLY A 362 -27.68 -2.34 1.38
CA GLY A 362 -27.14 -1.14 0.73
C GLY A 362 -25.61 -1.11 0.73
N PRO A 363 -24.98 -0.13 0.06
CA PRO A 363 -23.53 0.00 0.02
C PRO A 363 -22.98 0.40 1.40
N ALA A 364 -21.76 -0.04 1.71
CA ALA A 364 -21.04 0.41 2.90
C ALA A 364 -20.11 1.59 2.58
N HIS A 365 -19.79 2.37 3.61
CA HIS A 365 -18.83 3.45 3.53
C HIS A 365 -17.40 2.89 3.46
N TYR A 366 -16.47 3.54 2.75
CA TYR A 366 -15.11 3.04 2.52
C TYR A 366 -14.30 2.76 3.81
N SER A 367 -14.72 3.31 4.96
CA SER A 367 -14.04 3.15 6.24
C SER A 367 -14.42 1.86 6.99
N ILE A 368 -15.33 1.06 6.45
CA ILE A 368 -15.83 -0.17 7.05
C ILE A 368 -15.95 -1.26 5.97
N GLU A 369 -15.89 -2.50 6.40
CA GLU A 369 -16.10 -3.67 5.56
C GLU A 369 -17.50 -4.24 5.81
N LYS A 370 -18.31 -4.36 4.76
CA LYS A 370 -19.57 -5.11 4.85
C LYS A 370 -19.30 -6.58 4.58
N VAL A 371 -19.30 -7.38 5.63
CA VAL A 371 -18.99 -8.80 5.61
C VAL A 371 -20.10 -9.62 4.95
N ALA A 372 -21.36 -9.33 5.28
CA ALA A 372 -22.50 -10.05 4.73
C ALA A 372 -23.79 -9.24 4.84
N ASP A 373 -24.66 -9.39 3.85
CA ASP A 373 -26.09 -9.11 4.01
C ASP A 373 -26.81 -10.42 4.39
N LEU A 374 -27.71 -10.37 5.37
CA LEU A 374 -28.38 -11.56 5.89
C LEU A 374 -29.80 -11.25 6.40
N PRO A 375 -30.74 -12.21 6.30
CA PRO A 375 -32.06 -12.02 6.88
C PRO A 375 -32.04 -12.27 8.38
N VAL A 376 -32.72 -11.39 9.12
CA VAL A 376 -32.89 -11.49 10.57
C VAL A 376 -34.37 -11.52 10.90
N PHE A 377 -34.84 -12.63 11.45
CA PHE A 377 -36.24 -12.82 11.81
C PHE A 377 -36.44 -12.57 13.30
N ILE A 378 -37.23 -11.56 13.66
CA ILE A 378 -37.58 -11.21 15.04
C ILE A 378 -39.09 -11.36 15.17
N GLY A 379 -39.52 -12.42 15.87
CA GLY A 379 -40.93 -12.82 15.84
C GLY A 379 -41.37 -13.18 14.42
N ASN A 380 -42.39 -12.48 13.91
CA ASN A 380 -42.89 -12.67 12.54
C ASN A 380 -42.33 -11.64 11.54
N ASP A 381 -41.54 -10.68 12.00
CA ASP A 381 -40.97 -9.64 11.16
C ASP A 381 -39.62 -10.08 10.58
N CYS A 382 -39.39 -9.76 9.30
CA CYS A 382 -38.12 -9.97 8.64
C CYS A 382 -37.38 -8.64 8.45
N TYR A 383 -36.11 -8.61 8.85
CA TYR A 383 -35.21 -7.48 8.73
C TYR A 383 -34.08 -7.83 7.77
N ILE A 384 -33.61 -6.84 7.02
CA ILE A 384 -32.36 -6.92 6.29
C ILE A 384 -31.25 -6.52 7.26
N GLY A 385 -30.36 -7.47 7.53
CA GLY A 385 -29.17 -7.27 8.34
C GLY A 385 -27.93 -7.03 7.49
N ALA A 386 -27.04 -6.17 7.95
CA ALA A 386 -25.66 -6.07 7.49
C ALA A 386 -24.71 -6.36 8.65
N LEU A 387 -23.85 -7.37 8.50
CA LEU A 387 -22.70 -7.55 9.37
C LEU A 387 -21.56 -6.68 8.84
N ILE A 388 -21.10 -5.76 9.70
CA ILE A 388 -20.09 -4.75 9.41
C ILE A 388 -18.89 -5.00 10.31
N ASP A 389 -17.70 -4.94 9.74
CA ASP A 389 -16.42 -5.13 10.42
C ASP A 389 -15.45 -4.00 10.02
N TRP A 390 -14.30 -3.94 10.67
CA TRP A 390 -13.20 -3.03 10.37
C TRP A 390 -12.00 -3.83 9.82
N PHE A 391 -12.19 -4.47 8.68
CA PHE A 391 -11.12 -5.14 7.92
C PHE A 391 -10.41 -6.26 8.69
N GLY A 392 -11.18 -7.04 9.46
CA GLY A 392 -10.66 -8.12 10.30
C GLY A 392 -9.85 -7.64 11.50
N SER A 393 -10.02 -6.39 11.93
CA SER A 393 -9.33 -5.86 13.11
C SER A 393 -9.59 -6.72 14.34
N TYR A 394 -8.52 -7.21 14.95
CA TYR A 394 -8.57 -8.25 15.97
C TYR A 394 -7.68 -7.88 17.16
N SER A 395 -8.15 -8.16 18.38
CA SER A 395 -7.39 -7.90 19.60
C SER A 395 -7.43 -9.08 20.56
N GLU A 396 -6.39 -9.24 21.38
CA GLU A 396 -6.36 -10.24 22.46
C GLU A 396 -7.47 -10.03 23.50
N LYS A 397 -7.85 -8.77 23.73
CA LYS A 397 -8.85 -8.43 24.75
C LYS A 397 -10.28 -8.78 24.32
N ASN A 398 -10.64 -8.45 23.08
CA ASN A 398 -12.04 -8.46 22.63
C ASN A 398 -12.28 -9.40 21.44
N GLY A 399 -11.24 -10.03 20.89
CA GLY A 399 -11.33 -10.72 19.60
C GLY A 399 -11.62 -9.74 18.47
N LEU A 400 -12.44 -10.19 17.52
CA LEU A 400 -13.04 -9.38 16.47
C LEU A 400 -14.15 -8.53 17.07
N PHE A 401 -14.22 -7.26 16.68
CA PHE A 401 -15.39 -6.42 16.91
C PHE A 401 -16.10 -6.15 15.59
N ALA A 402 -17.41 -6.41 15.56
CA ALA A 402 -18.28 -6.17 14.42
C ALA A 402 -19.60 -5.53 14.89
N GLN A 403 -20.38 -5.02 13.95
CA GLN A 403 -21.73 -4.51 14.18
C GLN A 403 -22.72 -5.22 13.26
N LEU A 404 -23.87 -5.61 13.81
CA LEU A 404 -25.03 -6.06 13.04
C LEU A 404 -26.03 -4.91 12.97
N ALA A 405 -26.13 -4.28 11.81
CA ALA A 405 -27.13 -3.25 11.53
C ALA A 405 -28.38 -3.90 10.93
N LEU A 406 -29.57 -3.54 11.38
CA LEU A 406 -30.86 -4.04 10.91
C LEU A 406 -31.72 -2.89 10.39
N ARG A 407 -32.38 -3.12 9.26
CA ARG A 407 -33.45 -2.24 8.76
C ARG A 407 -34.65 -3.05 8.30
N LYS A 408 -35.84 -2.47 8.36
CA LYS A 408 -37.01 -3.05 7.68
C LYS A 408 -36.92 -2.69 6.18
N PRO A 409 -37.21 -3.64 5.26
CA PRO A 409 -37.18 -3.36 3.83
C PRO A 409 -38.09 -2.19 3.42
N ASP A 410 -39.32 -2.17 3.94
CA ASP A 410 -40.38 -1.20 3.56
C ASP A 410 -40.44 0.04 4.47
N SER A 411 -39.45 0.26 5.34
CA SER A 411 -39.48 1.39 6.27
C SER A 411 -38.28 2.30 6.08
N GLU A 412 -38.55 3.61 6.12
CA GLU A 412 -37.54 4.65 6.27
C GLU A 412 -37.16 4.88 7.75
N ASP A 413 -37.76 4.13 8.68
CA ASP A 413 -37.35 4.15 10.08
C ASP A 413 -35.85 3.80 10.19
N GLY A 414 -35.15 4.49 11.09
CA GLY A 414 -33.70 4.35 11.25
C GLY A 414 -33.25 2.90 11.51
N SER A 415 -31.98 2.63 11.21
CA SER A 415 -31.39 1.30 11.43
C SER A 415 -31.12 1.05 12.91
N LEU A 416 -31.42 -0.17 13.37
CA LEU A 416 -30.99 -0.67 14.69
C LEU A 416 -29.58 -1.27 14.57
N THR A 417 -28.72 -1.06 15.56
CA THR A 417 -27.35 -1.60 15.55
C THR A 417 -27.08 -2.42 16.81
N TYR A 418 -26.37 -3.53 16.65
CA TYR A 418 -25.96 -4.41 17.74
C TYR A 418 -24.48 -4.73 17.63
N SER A 419 -23.78 -4.70 18.76
CA SER A 419 -22.39 -5.16 18.85
C SER A 419 -22.33 -6.68 18.70
N VAL A 420 -21.37 -7.14 17.90
CA VAL A 420 -21.07 -8.54 17.64
C VAL A 420 -19.58 -8.73 17.93
N TYR A 421 -19.22 -9.81 18.59
CA TYR A 421 -17.83 -10.18 18.83
C TYR A 421 -17.53 -11.53 18.21
N GLY A 422 -16.26 -11.80 17.91
CA GLY A 422 -15.87 -13.06 17.28
C GLY A 422 -14.51 -13.57 17.70
N HIS A 423 -14.41 -14.90 17.88
CA HIS A 423 -13.14 -15.60 18.05
C HIS A 423 -12.74 -16.30 16.76
N ARG A 424 -11.52 -16.02 16.28
CA ARG A 424 -11.03 -16.54 15.00
C ARG A 424 -10.33 -17.88 15.14
N HIS A 425 -10.44 -18.72 14.13
CA HIS A 425 -9.69 -19.97 14.05
C HIS A 425 -9.13 -20.13 12.65
N ILE A 426 -7.83 -20.39 12.52
CA ILE A 426 -7.20 -20.67 11.23
C ILE A 426 -7.81 -21.93 10.63
N ILE A 427 -8.30 -21.83 9.38
CA ILE A 427 -8.85 -22.95 8.61
C ILE A 427 -7.97 -23.33 7.41
N ASP A 428 -7.17 -22.40 6.90
CA ASP A 428 -6.26 -22.62 5.78
C ASP A 428 -5.05 -21.70 5.88
N VAL A 429 -3.90 -22.21 5.46
CA VAL A 429 -2.67 -21.43 5.26
C VAL A 429 -2.10 -21.84 3.92
N SER A 430 -2.23 -20.99 2.92
CA SER A 430 -1.80 -21.22 1.55
C SER A 430 -0.74 -20.21 1.11
N THR A 431 -0.05 -20.51 0.02
CA THR A 431 1.04 -19.69 -0.51
C THR A 431 0.83 -19.44 -2.00
N SER A 432 1.27 -18.27 -2.46
CA SER A 432 1.25 -17.91 -3.87
C SER A 432 2.43 -16.99 -4.20
N THR A 433 2.62 -16.74 -5.49
CA THR A 433 3.50 -15.67 -5.97
C THR A 433 2.73 -14.92 -7.04
N GLY A 434 2.58 -13.61 -6.87
CA GLY A 434 1.75 -12.80 -7.76
C GLY A 434 2.06 -11.31 -7.63
N GLN A 435 1.27 -10.51 -8.35
CA GLN A 435 1.27 -9.06 -8.15
C GLN A 435 0.75 -8.73 -6.74
N ILE A 436 1.22 -7.62 -6.19
CA ILE A 436 0.69 -7.09 -4.94
C ILE A 436 -0.54 -6.26 -5.29
N ASP A 437 -1.65 -6.47 -4.59
CA ASP A 437 -2.74 -5.48 -4.54
C ASP A 437 -2.30 -4.30 -3.68
N LEU A 438 -1.49 -3.41 -4.26
CA LEU A 438 -1.21 -2.07 -3.73
C LEU A 438 -1.99 -0.98 -4.47
N ASN A 439 -2.92 -1.32 -5.37
CA ASN A 439 -3.51 -0.33 -6.28
C ASN A 439 -5.03 -0.15 -6.13
N GLU A 440 -5.64 -0.72 -5.10
CA GLU A 440 -7.03 -0.40 -4.76
C GLU A 440 -7.02 0.68 -3.67
N GLY A 441 -6.90 1.93 -4.14
CA GLY A 441 -7.26 3.13 -3.37
C GLY A 441 -8.71 3.52 -3.57
#